data_AF-A0A6J8AVA1-F1
#
_entry.id   AF-A0A6J8AVA1-F1
#
_cell.length_a   1.000
_cell.length_b   1.000
_cell.length_c   1.000
_cell.angle_alpha   90.00
_cell.angle_beta   90.00
_cell.angle_gamma   90.00
#
_symmetry.space_group_name_H-M   'P 1'
#
loop_
_entity.id
_entity.type
_entity.pdbx_description
1 polymer ?
#
loop_
_entity_poly.entity_id
_entity_poly.type
_entity_poly.pdbx_seq_one_letter_code
_entity_poly.pdbx_strand_id
1 'polypeptide(L)'
;MADSKLYDILGVSRSAQDNEIKKAYYKLAKEYHPDKNPEAGEKFKEISFAYEVLSNAEKRETYDRYGLQGLKEGAGSSGGFPDIFGDLFGGIFGGGSPFGGGFGGMGGPRRGRRKGEDTYHPLKVTLEDLYNGKTSKLQLSKTTICTKCNGVGGKQGAMHRCKTCNGRGVKVTLRQLGPGMVQQMQSICPDCRGEGETISEKDKCKECKGKKVTQQTKVLEVHVDKGMKDNQKIPFRGEGDQLPDIEPGDVIIVLQTQDHEVFTREGEDLLCSYTLSLTEALCGFQFTLKQLDGRDLLIKNPPGQVIHPGSVKVVKGEGMSVYRNPFEKGDLIVKFDITFPPKNFADPEQLKKLESLLPRRPEREIPTGEDVEEVDLVEFDESRGGRRRNRDAYNEDDDDEEGHGPRVQCAHQ
;
A
#
# COMPACT_ATOMS: atom_id res chain seq x y z
N MET A 1 35.32 27.17 9.94
CA MET A 1 35.89 25.84 9.70
C MET A 1 34.75 24.96 9.22
N ALA A 2 34.88 24.36 8.03
CA ALA A 2 33.81 23.58 7.43
C ALA A 2 33.45 22.37 8.32
N ASP A 3 32.17 22.04 8.44
CA ASP A 3 31.60 21.00 9.32
C ASP A 3 31.98 19.57 8.85
N SER A 4 32.63 18.74 9.69
CA SER A 4 33.02 17.35 9.35
C SER A 4 32.05 16.28 9.83
N LYS A 5 31.00 16.66 10.58
CA LYS A 5 30.16 15.74 11.35
C LYS A 5 29.55 14.59 10.54
N LEU A 6 29.10 14.84 9.30
CA LEU A 6 28.47 13.78 8.48
C LEU A 6 29.49 12.75 7.98
N TYR A 7 30.73 13.17 7.74
CA TYR A 7 31.83 12.28 7.37
C TYR A 7 32.26 11.44 8.59
N ASP A 8 32.26 12.05 9.77
CA ASP A 8 32.58 11.39 11.03
C ASP A 8 31.55 10.31 11.40
N ILE A 9 30.24 10.56 11.14
CA ILE A 9 29.16 9.57 11.34
C ILE A 9 29.34 8.33 10.45
N LEU A 10 29.75 8.52 9.19
CA LEU A 10 30.03 7.40 8.28
C LEU A 10 31.43 6.81 8.49
N GLY A 11 32.28 7.42 9.33
CA GLY A 11 33.66 6.98 9.57
C GLY A 11 34.57 7.10 8.34
N VAL A 12 34.33 8.09 7.48
CA VAL A 12 35.09 8.30 6.22
C VAL A 12 35.76 9.67 6.22
N SER A 13 36.82 9.83 5.41
CA SER A 13 37.47 11.13 5.21
C SER A 13 36.56 12.08 4.43
N ARG A 14 36.75 13.41 4.60
CA ARG A 14 36.08 14.44 3.79
C ARG A 14 36.42 14.32 2.30
N SER A 15 37.61 13.80 2.00
CA SER A 15 38.07 13.51 0.64
C SER A 15 37.57 12.17 0.09
N ALA A 16 36.68 11.47 0.80
CA ALA A 16 36.21 10.15 0.40
C ALA A 16 35.46 10.20 -0.93
N GLN A 17 35.73 9.21 -1.78
CA GLN A 17 35.03 9.05 -3.04
C GLN A 17 33.63 8.47 -2.81
N ASP A 18 32.69 8.68 -3.73
CA ASP A 18 31.29 8.23 -3.58
C ASP A 18 31.18 6.71 -3.33
N ASN A 19 32.09 5.94 -3.91
CA ASN A 19 32.20 4.49 -3.69
C ASN A 19 32.59 4.13 -2.24
N GLU A 20 33.41 4.94 -1.58
CA GLU A 20 33.82 4.73 -0.19
C GLU A 20 32.70 5.09 0.77
N ILE A 21 32.00 6.20 0.51
CA ILE A 21 30.80 6.63 1.26
C ILE A 21 29.72 5.55 1.19
N LYS A 22 29.46 5.01 -0.01
CA LYS A 22 28.50 3.92 -0.21
C LYS A 22 28.90 2.65 0.53
N LYS A 23 30.16 2.24 0.47
CA LYS A 23 30.66 1.06 1.20
C LYS A 23 30.54 1.23 2.72
N ALA A 24 30.88 2.40 3.24
CA ALA A 24 30.77 2.71 4.66
C ALA A 24 29.31 2.66 5.13
N TYR A 25 28.39 3.24 4.37
CA TYR A 25 26.95 3.16 4.64
C TYR A 25 26.45 1.72 4.70
N TYR A 26 26.75 0.87 3.71
CA TYR A 26 26.27 -0.53 3.75
C TYR A 26 26.82 -1.33 4.94
N LYS A 27 28.05 -1.06 5.35
CA LYS A 27 28.65 -1.70 6.53
C LYS A 27 27.89 -1.31 7.80
N LEU A 28 27.68 -0.01 8.01
CA LEU A 28 27.01 0.54 9.20
C LEU A 28 25.50 0.23 9.20
N ALA A 29 24.84 0.27 8.05
CA ALA A 29 23.42 -0.05 7.92
C ALA A 29 23.13 -1.53 8.23
N LYS A 30 24.06 -2.45 7.95
CA LYS A 30 23.95 -3.87 8.31
C LYS A 30 24.17 -4.11 9.80
N GLU A 31 25.02 -3.31 10.44
CA GLU A 31 25.37 -3.41 11.86
C GLU A 31 24.28 -2.80 12.76
N TYR A 32 23.71 -1.67 12.34
CA TYR A 32 22.70 -0.91 13.10
C TYR A 32 21.28 -1.08 12.54
N HIS A 33 21.02 -2.14 11.79
CA HIS A 33 19.67 -2.40 11.26
C HIS A 33 18.69 -2.63 12.42
N PRO A 34 17.50 -1.99 12.43
CA PRO A 34 16.55 -2.06 13.54
C PRO A 34 16.04 -3.48 13.84
N ASP A 35 16.07 -4.36 12.84
CA ASP A 35 15.72 -5.79 12.98
C ASP A 35 16.73 -6.59 13.81
N LYS A 36 18.01 -6.19 13.79
CA LYS A 36 19.09 -6.87 14.52
C LYS A 36 19.46 -6.18 15.82
N ASN A 37 19.19 -4.88 15.92
CA ASN A 37 19.54 -4.07 17.07
C ASN A 37 18.48 -2.99 17.32
N PRO A 38 17.34 -3.35 17.96
CA PRO A 38 16.18 -2.46 18.11
C PRO A 38 16.47 -1.22 18.98
N GLU A 39 17.52 -1.25 19.81
CA GLU A 39 17.97 -0.09 20.61
C GLU A 39 18.84 0.91 19.83
N ALA A 40 19.30 0.56 18.62
CA ALA A 40 20.18 1.40 17.80
C ALA A 40 19.45 2.26 16.75
N GLY A 41 18.13 2.42 16.89
CA GLY A 41 17.30 3.13 15.92
C GLY A 41 17.72 4.60 15.67
N GLU A 42 18.23 5.30 16.69
CA GLU A 42 18.71 6.68 16.54
C GLU A 42 19.99 6.75 15.70
N LYS A 43 20.96 5.86 15.96
CA LYS A 43 22.20 5.77 15.16
C LYS A 43 21.92 5.42 13.72
N PHE A 44 20.96 4.53 13.46
CA PHE A 44 20.57 4.18 12.10
C PHE A 44 19.97 5.38 11.34
N LYS A 45 19.18 6.23 12.01
CA LYS A 45 18.66 7.47 11.43
C LYS A 45 19.79 8.44 11.08
N GLU A 46 20.77 8.62 11.97
CA GLU A 46 21.95 9.46 11.71
C GLU A 46 22.78 8.97 10.53
N ILE A 47 23.06 7.66 10.45
CA ILE A 47 23.79 7.02 9.35
C ILE A 47 23.06 7.21 8.02
N SER A 48 21.73 7.03 8.03
CA SER A 48 20.90 7.19 6.83
C SER A 48 20.87 8.64 6.35
N PHE A 49 20.76 9.59 7.28
CA PHE A 49 20.82 11.02 6.96
C PHE A 49 22.18 11.44 6.40
N ALA A 50 23.28 10.99 7.02
CA ALA A 50 24.63 11.28 6.54
C ALA A 50 24.83 10.75 5.11
N TYR A 51 24.36 9.55 4.81
CA TYR A 51 24.42 8.99 3.46
C TYR A 51 23.55 9.76 2.46
N GLU A 52 22.34 10.19 2.83
CA GLU A 52 21.46 10.96 1.93
C GLU A 52 22.10 12.29 1.49
N VAL A 53 22.75 12.99 2.42
CA VAL A 53 23.44 14.25 2.12
C VAL A 53 24.71 14.01 1.31
N LEU A 54 25.54 13.03 1.72
CA LEU A 54 26.86 12.81 1.12
C LEU A 54 26.82 12.03 -0.20
N SER A 55 25.74 11.30 -0.49
CA SER A 55 25.55 10.56 -1.75
C SER A 55 25.10 11.44 -2.93
N ASN A 56 24.55 12.62 -2.65
CA ASN A 56 24.13 13.57 -3.69
C ASN A 56 25.18 14.68 -3.83
N ALA A 57 25.73 14.84 -5.03
CA ALA A 57 26.79 15.81 -5.31
C ALA A 57 26.42 17.26 -4.93
N GLU A 58 25.18 17.68 -5.18
CA GLU A 58 24.69 19.04 -4.90
C GLU A 58 24.50 19.28 -3.39
N LYS A 59 23.92 18.29 -2.68
CA LYS A 59 23.76 18.34 -1.21
C LYS A 59 25.11 18.29 -0.50
N ARG A 60 26.04 17.46 -0.98
CA ARG A 60 27.42 17.36 -0.48
C ARG A 60 28.16 18.68 -0.66
N GLU A 61 28.09 19.29 -1.84
CA GLU A 61 28.74 20.58 -2.10
C GLU A 61 28.14 21.71 -1.23
N THR A 62 26.84 21.68 -0.98
CA THR A 62 26.16 22.63 -0.09
C THR A 62 26.60 22.44 1.36
N TYR A 63 26.68 21.19 1.82
CA TYR A 63 27.17 20.83 3.15
C TYR A 63 28.64 21.22 3.33
N ASP A 64 29.50 20.96 2.34
CA ASP A 64 30.92 21.29 2.40
C ASP A 64 31.16 22.81 2.44
N ARG A 65 30.30 23.60 1.78
CA ARG A 65 30.40 25.06 1.74
C ARG A 65 29.80 25.75 2.97
N TYR A 66 28.64 25.30 3.44
CA TYR A 66 27.82 26.04 4.42
C TYR A 66 27.51 25.24 5.71
N GLY A 67 27.97 23.99 5.80
CA GLY A 67 27.69 23.09 6.92
C GLY A 67 26.21 22.69 7.02
N LEU A 68 25.81 22.16 8.18
CA LEU A 68 24.42 21.72 8.42
C LEU A 68 23.39 22.86 8.26
N GLN A 69 23.78 24.12 8.45
CA GLN A 69 22.88 25.27 8.34
C GLN A 69 22.48 25.55 6.88
N GLY A 70 23.38 25.35 5.91
CA GLY A 70 23.07 25.53 4.49
C GLY A 70 22.07 24.51 3.94
N LEU A 71 22.05 23.30 4.50
CA LEU A 71 21.03 22.29 4.18
C LEU A 71 19.64 22.69 4.66
N LYS A 72 19.53 23.49 5.73
CA LYS A 72 18.25 23.96 6.29
C LYS A 72 17.63 25.08 5.46
N GLU A 73 18.46 25.97 4.89
CA GLU A 73 17.98 27.05 4.01
C GLU A 73 17.69 26.56 2.58
N GLY A 74 18.34 25.48 2.12
CA GLY A 74 18.04 24.82 0.84
C GLY A 74 16.80 23.91 0.86
N ALA A 75 16.27 23.57 2.04
CA ALA A 75 15.12 22.68 2.23
C ALA A 75 13.75 23.33 1.92
N GLY A 76 13.73 24.46 1.21
CA GLY A 76 12.51 25.21 0.87
C GLY A 76 11.75 24.72 -0.36
N SER A 77 12.18 23.66 -1.07
CA SER A 77 11.55 23.31 -2.37
C SER A 77 11.57 21.82 -2.78
N SER A 78 11.84 20.88 -1.89
CA SER A 78 11.74 19.44 -2.18
C SER A 78 11.07 18.73 -1.02
N GLY A 79 9.93 18.08 -1.27
CA GLY A 79 9.13 17.41 -0.25
C GLY A 79 9.90 16.38 0.57
N GLY A 80 9.54 16.27 1.85
CA GLY A 80 9.78 15.06 2.64
C GLY A 80 10.55 15.17 3.97
N PHE A 81 11.04 16.34 4.40
CA PHE A 81 11.90 16.40 5.60
C PHE A 81 11.74 17.62 6.56
N PRO A 82 10.55 18.10 6.97
CA PRO A 82 10.49 19.15 8.00
C PRO A 82 10.60 18.62 9.44
N ASP A 83 10.13 17.39 9.73
CA ASP A 83 9.88 16.99 11.13
C ASP A 83 11.02 16.20 11.80
N ILE A 84 11.95 15.63 11.04
CA ILE A 84 13.08 14.84 11.63
C ILE A 84 14.23 15.75 12.09
N PHE A 85 14.37 16.95 11.51
CA PHE A 85 15.47 17.86 11.81
C PHE A 85 15.27 18.64 13.11
N GLY A 86 14.01 18.90 13.49
CA GLY A 86 13.64 19.59 14.73
C GLY A 86 13.73 18.69 15.95
N ASP A 87 13.26 17.46 15.85
CA ASP A 87 13.20 16.52 16.99
C ASP A 87 14.55 15.85 17.30
N LEU A 88 15.39 15.54 16.30
CA LEU A 88 16.63 14.78 16.53
C LEU A 88 17.80 15.66 17.00
N PHE A 89 17.83 16.95 16.64
CA PHE A 89 18.90 17.89 17.01
C PHE A 89 18.45 19.02 17.96
N GLY A 90 17.16 19.08 18.30
CA GLY A 90 16.61 20.04 19.28
C GLY A 90 16.84 19.65 20.74
N GLY A 91 17.14 18.39 21.03
CA GLY A 91 17.24 17.85 22.40
C GLY A 91 18.60 17.96 23.10
N ILE A 92 19.67 18.36 22.42
CA ILE A 92 21.05 18.36 22.95
C ILE A 92 21.64 19.76 23.18
N PHE A 93 20.99 20.83 22.71
CA PHE A 93 21.44 22.22 22.94
C PHE A 93 20.42 23.03 23.75
N GLY A 94 20.11 22.54 24.95
CA GLY A 94 19.63 23.37 26.04
C GLY A 94 20.79 24.22 26.59
N GLY A 95 20.82 25.51 26.27
CA GLY A 95 21.82 26.44 26.80
C GLY A 95 21.57 27.86 26.29
N GLY A 96 21.04 28.71 27.18
CA GLY A 96 20.37 29.94 26.83
C GLY A 96 21.21 31.07 26.21
N SER A 97 20.49 32.04 25.64
CA SER A 97 20.82 33.44 25.87
C SER A 97 19.56 34.32 25.87
N PRO A 98 19.45 35.28 26.82
CA PRO A 98 18.26 36.04 27.12
C PRO A 98 18.44 37.49 26.65
N PHE A 99 18.20 37.78 25.37
CA PHE A 99 18.23 39.17 24.91
C PHE A 99 17.44 39.41 23.62
N GLY A 100 16.52 40.37 23.69
CA GLY A 100 16.25 41.29 22.57
C GLY A 100 15.19 40.86 21.57
N GLY A 101 13.97 41.36 21.75
CA GLY A 101 12.92 41.32 20.74
C GLY A 101 13.14 42.29 19.58
N GLY A 102 12.33 42.11 18.54
CA GLY A 102 11.92 43.16 17.61
C GLY A 102 12.71 43.24 16.30
N PHE A 103 12.15 42.66 15.23
CA PHE A 103 12.09 43.32 13.92
C PHE A 103 10.95 42.71 13.11
N GLY A 104 9.96 43.56 12.79
CA GLY A 104 8.80 43.17 12.01
C GLY A 104 9.06 43.16 10.51
N GLY A 105 8.16 42.49 9.81
CA GLY A 105 7.73 42.93 8.48
C GLY A 105 8.17 42.06 7.31
N MET A 106 7.15 41.69 6.52
CA MET A 106 7.23 41.49 5.07
C MET A 106 7.63 40.10 4.57
N GLY A 107 6.65 39.20 4.48
CA GLY A 107 6.79 37.94 3.75
C GLY A 107 5.56 37.05 3.89
N GLY A 108 4.37 37.55 3.54
CA GLY A 108 3.18 36.69 3.45
C GLY A 108 3.48 35.50 2.52
N PRO A 109 3.02 34.27 2.83
CA PRO A 109 3.24 33.12 1.97
C PRO A 109 2.77 33.49 0.57
N ARG A 110 3.67 33.42 -0.42
CA ARG A 110 3.29 33.51 -1.83
C ARG A 110 2.14 32.54 -2.01
N ARG A 111 0.94 33.06 -2.30
CA ARG A 111 -0.19 32.27 -2.76
C ARG A 111 0.21 31.67 -4.11
N GLY A 112 0.98 30.58 -4.08
CA GLY A 112 1.04 29.67 -5.21
C GLY A 112 -0.40 29.34 -5.59
N ARG A 113 -0.67 29.25 -6.89
CA ARG A 113 -1.97 28.79 -7.38
C ARG A 113 -2.27 27.49 -6.65
N ARG A 114 -3.38 27.46 -5.91
CA ARG A 114 -3.80 26.24 -5.22
C ARG A 114 -4.14 25.25 -6.34
N LYS A 115 -3.44 24.11 -6.38
CA LYS A 115 -3.81 22.99 -7.26
C LYS A 115 -4.96 22.25 -6.58
N GLY A 116 -5.95 21.84 -7.36
CA GLY A 116 -7.01 20.94 -6.95
C GLY A 116 -6.44 19.57 -6.62
N GLU A 117 -7.18 18.81 -5.81
CA GLU A 117 -6.81 17.45 -5.44
C GLU A 117 -6.95 16.52 -6.65
N ASP A 118 -6.06 15.52 -6.73
CA ASP A 118 -6.10 14.52 -7.79
C ASP A 118 -7.17 13.45 -7.46
N THR A 119 -7.94 13.03 -8.47
CA THR A 119 -9.03 12.06 -8.30
C THR A 119 -8.60 10.68 -8.79
N TYR A 120 -8.78 9.65 -7.95
CA TYR A 120 -8.43 8.27 -8.28
C TYR A 120 -9.67 7.47 -8.71
N HIS A 121 -9.60 6.83 -9.89
CA HIS A 121 -10.66 5.94 -10.37
C HIS A 121 -10.11 4.54 -10.63
N PRO A 122 -10.62 3.51 -9.93
CA PRO A 122 -10.24 2.14 -10.21
C PRO A 122 -10.87 1.67 -11.53
N LEU A 123 -10.04 1.19 -12.46
CA LEU A 123 -10.48 0.53 -13.67
C LEU A 123 -10.25 -0.98 -13.53
N LYS A 124 -11.35 -1.73 -13.42
CA LYS A 124 -11.29 -3.19 -13.39
C LYS A 124 -10.90 -3.73 -14.76
N VAL A 125 -9.86 -4.56 -14.81
CA VAL A 125 -9.32 -5.18 -16.02
C VAL A 125 -9.14 -6.68 -15.80
N THR A 126 -9.38 -7.49 -16.82
CA THR A 126 -9.14 -8.94 -16.76
C THR A 126 -7.70 -9.28 -17.15
N LEU A 127 -7.25 -10.51 -16.88
CA LEU A 127 -5.93 -10.96 -17.33
C LEU A 127 -5.82 -11.00 -18.86
N GLU A 128 -6.90 -11.34 -19.57
CA GLU A 128 -6.95 -11.32 -21.04
C GLU A 128 -6.81 -9.90 -21.59
N ASP A 129 -7.43 -8.92 -20.93
CA ASP A 129 -7.30 -7.50 -21.29
C ASP A 129 -5.83 -7.04 -21.15
N LEU A 130 -5.14 -7.49 -20.09
CA LEU A 130 -3.72 -7.18 -19.85
C LEU A 130 -2.77 -7.94 -20.78
N TYR A 131 -3.16 -9.12 -21.26
CA TYR A 131 -2.37 -9.93 -22.18
C TYR A 131 -2.49 -9.45 -23.63
N ASN A 132 -3.72 -9.18 -24.09
CA ASN A 132 -4.00 -8.77 -25.46
C ASN A 132 -3.94 -7.25 -25.68
N GLY A 133 -4.08 -6.48 -24.61
CA GLY A 133 -4.27 -5.04 -24.65
C GLY A 133 -5.71 -4.66 -25.00
N LYS A 134 -6.20 -3.56 -24.42
CA LYS A 134 -7.58 -3.10 -24.60
C LYS A 134 -7.67 -1.59 -24.53
N THR A 135 -8.58 -1.02 -25.30
CA THR A 135 -8.99 0.38 -25.12
C THR A 135 -10.36 0.41 -24.44
N SER A 136 -10.42 0.95 -23.24
CA SER A 136 -11.65 1.08 -22.44
C SER A 136 -12.11 2.52 -22.42
N LYS A 137 -13.42 2.75 -22.59
CA LYS A 137 -14.01 4.10 -22.52
C LYS A 137 -14.62 4.30 -21.13
N LEU A 138 -14.04 5.19 -20.34
CA LEU A 138 -14.53 5.53 -19.00
C LEU A 138 -15.31 6.84 -19.06
N GLN A 139 -16.58 6.81 -18.64
CA GLN A 139 -17.36 8.03 -18.48
C GLN A 139 -17.09 8.63 -17.10
N LEU A 140 -16.56 9.85 -17.09
CA LEU A 140 -16.28 10.61 -15.87
C LEU A 140 -17.20 11.82 -15.81
N SER A 141 -17.91 11.97 -14.69
CA SER A 141 -18.57 13.22 -14.34
C SER A 141 -17.58 14.12 -13.63
N LYS A 142 -17.25 15.27 -14.22
CA LYS A 142 -16.39 16.27 -13.61
C LYS A 142 -17.07 17.63 -13.49
N THR A 143 -16.64 18.39 -12.51
CA THR A 143 -17.06 19.77 -12.32
C THR A 143 -16.21 20.68 -13.20
N THR A 144 -16.86 21.48 -14.03
CA THR A 144 -16.21 22.45 -14.92
C THR A 144 -16.69 23.86 -14.61
N ILE A 145 -15.85 24.84 -14.89
CA ILE A 145 -16.25 26.24 -14.80
C ILE A 145 -17.42 26.48 -15.77
N CYS A 146 -18.48 27.10 -15.27
CA CYS A 146 -19.67 27.36 -16.07
C CYS A 146 -19.31 28.22 -17.29
N THR A 147 -19.51 27.68 -18.49
CA THR A 147 -19.15 28.36 -19.76
C THR A 147 -19.98 29.62 -20.01
N LYS A 148 -21.22 29.69 -19.49
CA LYS A 148 -22.08 30.87 -19.66
C LYS A 148 -21.72 32.07 -18.79
N CYS A 149 -21.11 31.85 -17.62
CA CYS A 149 -20.74 32.94 -16.71
C CYS A 149 -19.24 32.99 -16.40
N ASN A 150 -18.43 32.14 -17.03
CA ASN A 150 -16.98 32.04 -16.85
C ASN A 150 -16.55 32.03 -15.38
N GLY A 151 -17.29 31.32 -14.53
CA GLY A 151 -16.96 31.20 -13.11
C GLY A 151 -17.37 32.40 -12.24
N VAL A 152 -18.05 33.41 -12.78
CA VAL A 152 -18.53 34.57 -12.00
C VAL A 152 -19.80 34.23 -11.20
N GLY A 153 -20.65 33.33 -11.71
CA GLY A 153 -21.89 32.90 -11.05
C GLY A 153 -23.12 33.74 -11.39
N GLY A 154 -22.95 34.83 -12.13
CA GLY A 154 -24.03 35.73 -12.58
C GLY A 154 -23.64 36.51 -13.84
N LYS A 155 -24.43 37.52 -14.21
CA LYS A 155 -24.04 38.49 -15.25
C LYS A 155 -22.77 39.23 -14.82
N GLN A 156 -21.93 39.62 -15.78
CA GLN A 156 -20.75 40.43 -15.49
C GLN A 156 -21.15 41.73 -14.78
N GLY A 157 -20.51 42.02 -13.63
CA GLY A 157 -20.81 43.19 -12.82
C GLY A 157 -22.02 43.08 -11.88
N ALA A 158 -22.74 41.95 -11.86
CA ALA A 158 -23.89 41.73 -10.96
C ALA A 158 -23.49 41.31 -9.53
N MET A 159 -22.20 41.39 -9.20
CA MET A 159 -21.63 40.97 -7.93
C MET A 159 -21.60 42.16 -6.98
N HIS A 160 -22.27 42.03 -5.84
CA HIS A 160 -22.33 43.09 -4.83
C HIS A 160 -21.73 42.60 -3.51
N ARG A 161 -21.07 43.50 -2.77
CA ARG A 161 -20.58 43.15 -1.42
C ARG A 161 -21.75 42.77 -0.53
N CYS A 162 -21.61 41.65 0.18
CA CYS A 162 -22.63 41.17 1.10
C CYS A 162 -22.87 42.21 2.20
N LYS A 163 -24.11 42.70 2.31
CA LYS A 163 -24.50 43.72 3.30
C LYS A 163 -24.41 43.22 4.74
N THR A 164 -24.60 41.92 4.96
CA THR A 164 -24.66 41.32 6.31
C THR A 164 -23.27 41.12 6.93
N CYS A 165 -22.25 40.81 6.11
CA CYS A 165 -20.87 40.66 6.58
C CYS A 165 -19.93 41.76 6.07
N ASN A 166 -20.43 42.73 5.29
CA ASN A 166 -19.65 43.79 4.66
C ASN A 166 -18.41 43.27 3.90
N GLY A 167 -18.56 42.14 3.20
CA GLY A 167 -17.45 41.51 2.46
C GLY A 167 -16.53 40.64 3.30
N ARG A 168 -16.78 40.48 4.61
CA ARG A 168 -15.92 39.68 5.50
C ARG A 168 -16.15 38.17 5.43
N GLY A 169 -17.24 37.71 4.81
CA GLY A 169 -17.58 36.28 4.72
C GLY A 169 -18.06 35.63 6.03
N VAL A 170 -17.72 36.20 7.18
CA VAL A 170 -18.09 35.71 8.52
C VAL A 170 -18.86 36.77 9.32
N LYS A 171 -19.74 36.31 10.21
CA LYS A 171 -20.48 37.13 11.18
C LYS A 171 -19.96 36.79 12.58
N VAL A 172 -19.47 37.80 13.29
CA VAL A 172 -19.05 37.65 14.69
C VAL A 172 -20.28 37.82 15.57
N THR A 173 -20.67 36.76 16.29
CA THR A 173 -21.78 36.78 17.24
C THR A 173 -21.21 36.68 18.65
N LEU A 174 -21.54 37.65 19.49
CA LEU A 174 -21.16 37.65 20.90
C LEU A 174 -22.11 36.73 21.67
N ARG A 175 -21.61 35.62 22.20
CA ARG A 175 -22.36 34.72 23.08
C ARG A 175 -21.95 35.01 24.53
N GLN A 176 -22.90 35.47 25.35
CA GLN A 176 -22.68 35.62 26.79
C GLN A 176 -22.75 34.24 27.44
N LEU A 177 -21.62 33.79 28.01
CA LEU A 177 -21.52 32.50 28.73
C LEU A 177 -21.71 32.69 30.25
N GLY A 178 -21.76 33.93 30.72
CA GLY A 178 -22.01 34.28 32.12
C GLY A 178 -21.84 35.78 32.39
N PRO A 179 -22.06 36.21 33.64
CA PRO A 179 -21.83 37.60 34.05
C PRO A 179 -20.37 38.01 33.78
N GLY A 180 -20.17 39.00 32.92
CA GLY A 180 -18.83 39.52 32.59
C GLY A 180 -18.01 38.71 31.58
N MET A 181 -18.50 37.58 31.07
CA MET A 181 -17.76 36.74 30.12
C MET A 181 -18.51 36.62 28.77
N VAL A 182 -18.06 37.40 27.79
CA VAL A 182 -18.53 37.33 26.39
C VAL A 182 -17.53 36.56 25.53
N GLN A 183 -17.98 35.50 24.87
CA GLN A 183 -17.19 34.79 23.86
C GLN A 183 -17.58 35.30 22.47
N GLN A 184 -16.60 35.72 21.68
CA GLN A 184 -16.81 36.02 20.27
C GLN A 184 -16.82 34.72 19.46
N MET A 185 -17.99 34.29 18.99
CA MET A 185 -18.13 33.15 18.09
C MET A 185 -18.19 33.65 16.65
N GLN A 186 -17.23 33.24 15.82
CA GLN A 186 -17.27 33.52 14.38
C GLN A 186 -18.09 32.43 13.69
N SER A 187 -19.17 32.81 13.02
CA SER A 187 -19.96 31.90 12.18
C SER A 187 -19.90 32.35 10.72
N ILE A 188 -20.03 31.40 9.79
CA ILE A 188 -20.09 31.71 8.35
C ILE A 188 -21.34 32.53 8.09
N CYS A 189 -21.22 33.64 7.35
CA CYS A 189 -22.36 34.50 7.05
C CYS A 189 -23.41 33.73 6.22
N PRO A 190 -24.68 33.65 6.65
CA PRO A 190 -25.70 32.83 5.98
C PRO A 190 -26.04 33.35 4.58
N ASP A 191 -25.92 34.66 4.34
CA ASP A 191 -26.34 35.29 3.08
C ASP A 191 -25.32 35.14 1.96
N CYS A 192 -24.02 35.15 2.27
CA CYS A 192 -22.94 34.97 1.29
C CYS A 192 -22.21 33.63 1.41
N ARG A 193 -22.55 32.80 2.42
CA ARG A 193 -21.95 31.48 2.69
C ARG A 193 -20.41 31.49 2.70
N GLY A 194 -19.81 32.58 3.17
CA GLY A 194 -18.36 32.73 3.25
C GLY A 194 -17.71 33.43 2.05
N GLU A 195 -18.42 33.63 0.94
CA GLU A 195 -17.85 34.27 -0.26
C GLU A 195 -17.63 35.78 -0.12
N GLY A 196 -18.33 36.44 0.81
CA GLY A 196 -18.25 37.90 1.01
C GLY A 196 -19.01 38.73 -0.03
N GLU A 197 -19.43 38.11 -1.13
CA GLU A 197 -20.20 38.72 -2.20
C GLU A 197 -21.53 38.00 -2.40
N THR A 198 -22.54 38.74 -2.86
CA THR A 198 -23.87 38.23 -3.16
C THR A 198 -24.32 38.67 -4.54
N ILE A 199 -25.10 37.81 -5.19
CA ILE A 199 -25.67 38.05 -6.52
C ILE A 199 -27.19 38.07 -6.37
N SER A 200 -27.84 39.11 -6.91
CA SER A 200 -29.29 39.24 -6.97
C SER A 200 -29.92 38.06 -7.71
N GLU A 201 -31.08 37.57 -7.25
CA GLU A 201 -31.72 36.38 -7.85
C GLU A 201 -32.00 36.51 -9.35
N LYS A 202 -32.30 37.73 -9.80
CA LYS A 202 -32.56 38.06 -11.21
C LYS A 202 -31.31 37.97 -12.09
N ASP A 203 -30.13 38.07 -11.50
CA ASP A 203 -28.85 38.12 -12.20
C ASP A 203 -27.99 36.87 -11.96
N LYS A 204 -28.49 35.91 -11.18
CA LYS A 204 -27.92 34.57 -11.07
C LYS A 204 -27.90 33.91 -12.44
N CYS A 205 -26.78 33.25 -12.75
CA CYS A 205 -26.67 32.47 -13.97
C CYS A 205 -27.71 31.33 -13.96
N LYS A 206 -28.42 31.16 -15.08
CA LYS A 206 -29.48 30.14 -15.19
C LYS A 206 -28.96 28.71 -15.15
N GLU A 207 -27.73 28.47 -15.61
CA GLU A 207 -27.11 27.14 -15.63
C GLU A 207 -26.51 26.73 -14.28
N CYS A 208 -25.58 27.53 -13.75
CA CYS A 208 -24.93 27.19 -12.48
C CYS A 208 -25.73 27.63 -11.25
N LYS A 209 -26.83 28.39 -11.43
CA LYS A 209 -27.68 28.91 -10.34
C LYS A 209 -26.89 29.63 -9.24
N GLY A 210 -25.85 30.38 -9.63
CA GLY A 210 -24.95 31.08 -8.70
C GLY A 210 -23.75 30.27 -8.20
N LYS A 211 -23.66 28.96 -8.49
CA LYS A 211 -22.58 28.08 -8.00
C LYS A 211 -21.25 28.20 -8.75
N LYS A 212 -21.16 29.02 -9.80
CA LYS A 212 -19.97 29.25 -10.67
C LYS A 212 -19.49 28.05 -11.48
N VAL A 213 -19.87 26.84 -11.11
CA VAL A 213 -19.49 25.57 -11.76
C VAL A 213 -20.70 24.77 -12.23
N THR A 214 -20.48 23.89 -13.20
CA THR A 214 -21.47 22.97 -13.79
C THR A 214 -20.90 21.56 -13.89
N GLN A 215 -21.74 20.54 -13.70
CA GLN A 215 -21.32 19.16 -13.93
C GLN A 215 -21.33 18.85 -15.43
N GLN A 216 -20.23 18.29 -15.92
CA GLN A 216 -20.07 17.84 -17.30
C GLN A 216 -19.61 16.39 -17.31
N THR A 217 -20.27 15.56 -18.11
CA THR A 217 -19.83 14.19 -18.37
C THR A 217 -18.86 14.19 -19.55
N LYS A 218 -17.66 13.64 -19.34
CA LYS A 218 -16.64 13.46 -20.37
C LYS A 218 -16.27 11.99 -20.47
N VAL A 219 -16.09 11.49 -21.69
CA VAL A 219 -15.60 10.13 -21.93
C VAL A 219 -14.09 10.19 -22.10
N LEU A 220 -13.35 9.50 -21.24
CA LEU A 220 -11.91 9.31 -21.34
C LEU A 220 -11.62 7.95 -21.97
N GLU A 221 -10.76 7.92 -22.98
CA GLU A 221 -10.28 6.68 -23.59
C GLU A 221 -9.01 6.25 -22.85
N VAL A 222 -9.09 5.13 -22.15
CA VAL A 222 -7.99 4.54 -21.38
C VAL A 222 -7.40 3.41 -22.20
N HIS A 223 -6.14 3.56 -22.60
CA HIS A 223 -5.38 2.52 -23.26
C HIS A 223 -4.69 1.64 -22.22
N VAL A 224 -5.07 0.37 -22.19
CA VAL A 224 -4.45 -0.68 -21.39
C VAL A 224 -3.49 -1.42 -22.31
N ASP A 225 -2.20 -1.15 -22.15
CA ASP A 225 -1.16 -1.77 -22.96
C ASP A 225 -0.86 -3.19 -22.47
N LYS A 226 -0.35 -4.00 -23.39
CA LYS A 226 0.10 -5.36 -23.10
C LYS A 226 1.17 -5.35 -22.00
N GLY A 227 1.00 -6.22 -21.02
CA GLY A 227 1.96 -6.39 -19.94
C GLY A 227 1.86 -5.36 -18.82
N MET A 228 0.94 -4.38 -18.89
CA MET A 228 0.69 -3.45 -17.78
C MET A 228 0.48 -4.21 -16.47
N LYS A 229 0.97 -3.66 -15.37
CA LYS A 229 0.95 -4.31 -14.05
C LYS A 229 -0.31 -3.93 -13.27
N ASP A 230 -0.64 -4.75 -12.29
CA ASP A 230 -1.69 -4.42 -11.33
C ASP A 230 -1.32 -3.14 -10.55
N ASN A 231 -2.33 -2.35 -10.18
CA ASN A 231 -2.19 -1.03 -9.53
C ASN A 231 -1.37 0.01 -10.32
N GLN A 232 -1.09 -0.23 -11.60
CA GLN A 232 -0.42 0.75 -12.45
C GLN A 232 -1.33 1.97 -12.66
N LYS A 233 -0.73 3.16 -12.57
CA LYS A 233 -1.41 4.45 -12.64
C LYS A 233 -1.29 5.06 -14.03
N ILE A 234 -2.43 5.45 -14.61
CA ILE A 234 -2.53 6.15 -15.89
C ILE A 234 -3.08 7.57 -15.63
N PRO A 235 -2.21 8.60 -15.64
CA PRO A 235 -2.63 9.97 -15.32
C PRO A 235 -3.22 10.71 -16.52
N PHE A 236 -4.39 11.30 -16.34
CA PHE A 236 -5.05 12.24 -17.26
C PHE A 236 -4.94 13.65 -16.68
N ARG A 237 -4.02 14.44 -17.26
CA ARG A 237 -3.65 15.74 -16.71
C ARG A 237 -4.74 16.79 -16.86
N GLY A 238 -5.04 17.52 -15.78
CA GLY A 238 -6.03 18.61 -15.77
C GLY A 238 -7.49 18.17 -16.01
N GLU A 239 -7.76 16.86 -15.91
CA GLU A 239 -9.11 16.31 -16.05
C GLU A 239 -9.88 16.24 -14.72
N GLY A 240 -9.26 16.65 -13.61
CA GLY A 240 -9.91 16.74 -12.30
C GLY A 240 -10.97 17.84 -12.20
N ASP A 241 -11.59 17.95 -11.03
CA ASP A 241 -12.60 18.96 -10.77
C ASP A 241 -12.02 20.39 -10.83
N GLN A 242 -12.70 21.25 -11.57
CA GLN A 242 -12.34 22.66 -11.69
C GLN A 242 -13.09 23.50 -10.67
N LEU A 243 -12.35 24.40 -10.02
CA LEU A 243 -12.89 25.43 -9.16
C LEU A 243 -12.40 26.80 -9.65
N PRO A 244 -13.19 27.88 -9.46
CA PRO A 244 -12.71 29.23 -9.72
C PRO A 244 -11.42 29.51 -8.94
N ASP A 245 -10.44 30.13 -9.59
CA ASP A 245 -9.15 30.54 -9.01
C ASP A 245 -8.22 29.39 -8.53
N ILE A 246 -8.51 28.13 -8.91
CA ILE A 246 -7.76 26.93 -8.55
C ILE A 246 -7.42 26.16 -9.84
N GLU A 247 -6.16 25.72 -9.98
CA GLU A 247 -5.77 24.87 -11.12
C GLU A 247 -6.33 23.45 -10.92
N PRO A 248 -6.94 22.82 -11.93
CA PRO A 248 -7.51 21.49 -11.76
C PRO A 248 -6.45 20.45 -11.38
N GLY A 249 -6.86 19.50 -10.55
CA GLY A 249 -6.10 18.28 -10.30
C GLY A 249 -6.08 17.34 -11.51
N ASP A 250 -5.37 16.23 -11.36
CA ASP A 250 -5.28 15.19 -12.37
C ASP A 250 -6.26 14.04 -12.05
N VAL A 251 -6.75 13.37 -13.09
CA VAL A 251 -7.52 12.12 -12.92
C VAL A 251 -6.57 10.96 -13.10
N ILE A 252 -6.40 10.15 -12.06
CA ILE A 252 -5.49 9.01 -12.06
C ILE A 252 -6.33 7.74 -12.14
N ILE A 253 -6.26 7.06 -13.29
CA ILE A 253 -6.87 5.75 -13.44
C ILE A 253 -5.91 4.70 -12.86
N VAL A 254 -6.39 3.92 -11.89
CA VAL A 254 -5.62 2.84 -11.28
C VAL A 254 -6.15 1.52 -11.82
N LEU A 255 -5.30 0.75 -12.50
CA LEU A 255 -5.68 -0.57 -12.98
C LEU A 255 -5.88 -1.52 -11.79
N GLN A 256 -7.00 -2.22 -11.77
CA GLN A 256 -7.29 -3.28 -10.81
C GLN A 256 -7.55 -4.58 -11.55
N THR A 257 -6.62 -5.50 -11.42
CA THR A 257 -6.70 -6.82 -12.05
C THR A 257 -7.78 -7.63 -11.35
N GLN A 258 -8.67 -8.24 -12.13
CA GLN A 258 -9.64 -9.18 -11.64
C GLN A 258 -9.01 -10.56 -11.47
N ASP A 259 -9.39 -11.25 -10.40
CA ASP A 259 -9.01 -12.64 -10.19
C ASP A 259 -9.56 -13.49 -11.35
N HIS A 260 -8.73 -14.40 -11.84
CA HIS A 260 -9.07 -15.30 -12.92
C HIS A 260 -9.15 -16.73 -12.37
N GLU A 261 -10.09 -17.54 -12.88
CA GLU A 261 -10.38 -18.88 -12.34
C GLU A 261 -9.22 -19.87 -12.51
N VAL A 262 -8.56 -19.83 -13.67
CA VAL A 262 -7.47 -20.78 -14.04
C VAL A 262 -6.06 -20.24 -13.79
N PHE A 263 -5.83 -18.95 -14.01
CA PHE A 263 -4.50 -18.35 -14.02
C PHE A 263 -4.32 -17.35 -12.89
N THR A 264 -3.19 -17.45 -12.20
CA THR A 264 -2.72 -16.46 -11.24
C THR A 264 -1.46 -15.82 -11.79
N ARG A 265 -1.44 -14.49 -11.91
CA ARG A 265 -0.27 -13.77 -12.42
C ARG A 265 0.72 -13.51 -11.29
N GLU A 266 1.97 -13.91 -11.48
CA GLU A 266 3.11 -13.51 -10.63
C GLU A 266 4.15 -12.80 -11.48
N GLY A 267 4.18 -11.47 -11.41
CA GLY A 267 5.09 -10.66 -12.23
C GLY A 267 4.80 -10.80 -13.73
N GLU A 268 5.75 -11.36 -14.46
CA GLU A 268 5.67 -11.69 -15.88
C GLU A 268 5.22 -13.14 -16.14
N ASP A 269 5.21 -14.00 -15.11
CA ASP A 269 4.85 -15.40 -15.23
C ASP A 269 3.37 -15.63 -14.89
N LEU A 270 2.81 -16.71 -15.44
CA LEU A 270 1.46 -17.18 -15.15
C LEU A 270 1.55 -18.50 -14.41
N LEU A 271 0.81 -18.63 -13.31
CA LEU A 271 0.68 -19.86 -12.55
C LEU A 271 -0.69 -20.47 -12.82
N CYS A 272 -0.75 -21.77 -13.03
CA CYS A 272 -2.01 -22.51 -13.01
C CYS A 272 -1.85 -23.82 -12.24
N SER A 273 -2.91 -24.22 -11.53
CA SER A 273 -3.00 -25.53 -10.88
C SER A 273 -3.81 -26.47 -11.75
N TYR A 274 -3.24 -27.62 -12.08
CA TYR A 274 -3.94 -28.65 -12.84
C TYR A 274 -3.96 -29.96 -12.06
N THR A 275 -5.15 -30.52 -11.89
CA THR A 275 -5.35 -31.78 -11.17
C THR A 275 -5.28 -32.95 -12.15
N LEU A 276 -4.40 -33.92 -11.84
CA LEU A 276 -4.22 -35.15 -12.61
C LEU A 276 -4.69 -36.34 -11.80
N SER A 277 -5.24 -37.34 -12.47
CA SER A 277 -5.44 -38.66 -11.87
C SER A 277 -4.10 -39.36 -11.63
N LEU A 278 -4.05 -40.28 -10.65
CA LEU A 278 -2.85 -41.10 -10.41
C LEU A 278 -2.42 -41.89 -11.66
N THR A 279 -3.39 -42.35 -12.47
CA THR A 279 -3.12 -43.04 -13.73
C THR A 279 -2.44 -42.14 -14.76
N GLU A 280 -2.89 -40.89 -14.89
CA GLU A 280 -2.27 -39.91 -15.80
C GLU A 280 -0.87 -39.50 -15.32
N ALA A 281 -0.69 -39.38 -14.01
CA ALA A 281 0.61 -39.03 -13.43
C ALA A 281 1.68 -40.11 -13.66
N LEU A 282 1.29 -41.39 -13.76
CA LEU A 282 2.20 -42.53 -13.98
C LEU A 282 2.33 -42.92 -15.46
N CYS A 283 1.20 -43.01 -16.17
CA CYS A 283 1.13 -43.51 -17.53
C CYS A 283 1.26 -42.41 -18.60
N GLY A 284 1.50 -41.16 -18.19
CA GLY A 284 1.54 -40.01 -19.08
C GLY A 284 0.15 -39.44 -19.38
N PHE A 285 0.13 -38.22 -19.91
CA PHE A 285 -1.11 -37.49 -20.18
C PHE A 285 -0.96 -36.53 -21.35
N GLN A 286 -2.10 -36.13 -21.88
CA GLN A 286 -2.23 -35.08 -22.88
C GLN A 286 -3.50 -34.30 -22.59
N PHE A 287 -3.39 -33.00 -22.36
CA PHE A 287 -4.56 -32.13 -22.20
C PHE A 287 -4.34 -30.80 -22.94
N THR A 288 -5.45 -30.13 -23.22
CA THR A 288 -5.47 -28.81 -23.85
C THR A 288 -5.78 -27.75 -22.80
N LEU A 289 -4.91 -26.74 -22.69
CA LEU A 289 -5.13 -25.58 -21.85
C LEU A 289 -5.47 -24.37 -22.73
N LYS A 290 -6.57 -23.68 -22.44
CA LYS A 290 -6.91 -22.43 -23.12
C LYS A 290 -6.08 -21.29 -22.57
N GLN A 291 -5.34 -20.64 -23.45
CA GLN A 291 -4.49 -19.49 -23.14
C GLN A 291 -5.30 -18.18 -23.18
N LEU A 292 -4.75 -17.10 -22.62
CA LEU A 292 -5.39 -15.77 -22.54
C LEU A 292 -5.65 -15.09 -23.91
N ASP A 293 -5.04 -15.58 -24.99
CA ASP A 293 -5.33 -15.16 -26.38
C ASP A 293 -6.38 -16.03 -27.07
N GLY A 294 -6.93 -17.02 -26.37
CA GLY A 294 -7.88 -17.98 -26.91
C GLY A 294 -7.26 -19.14 -27.69
N ARG A 295 -5.92 -19.25 -27.77
CA ARG A 295 -5.26 -20.42 -28.37
C ARG A 295 -5.32 -21.61 -27.41
N ASP A 296 -5.44 -22.81 -27.97
CA ASP A 296 -5.35 -24.06 -27.22
C ASP A 296 -3.89 -24.54 -27.20
N LEU A 297 -3.30 -24.62 -26.00
CA LEU A 297 -1.97 -25.17 -25.78
C LEU A 297 -2.08 -26.66 -25.47
N LEU A 298 -1.50 -27.49 -26.33
CA LEU A 298 -1.45 -28.93 -26.13
C LEU A 298 -0.25 -29.31 -25.27
N ILE A 299 -0.49 -29.61 -24.00
CA ILE A 299 0.53 -30.04 -23.05
C ILE A 299 0.54 -31.57 -23.03
N LYS A 300 1.70 -32.16 -23.34
CA LYS A 300 1.90 -33.61 -23.39
C LYS A 300 3.05 -34.03 -22.48
N ASN A 301 2.85 -35.12 -21.75
CA ASN A 301 3.89 -35.79 -20.99
C ASN A 301 3.95 -37.27 -21.43
N PRO A 302 5.08 -37.76 -21.95
CA PRO A 302 5.20 -39.14 -22.41
C PRO A 302 5.03 -40.15 -21.26
N PRO A 303 4.53 -41.37 -21.58
CA PRO A 303 4.42 -42.45 -20.60
C PRO A 303 5.77 -42.78 -19.96
N GLY A 304 5.78 -43.03 -18.66
CA GLY A 304 6.99 -43.37 -17.89
C GLY A 304 7.71 -42.18 -17.25
N GLN A 305 7.33 -40.93 -17.57
CA GLN A 305 7.77 -39.75 -16.82
C GLN A 305 6.79 -39.46 -15.69
N VAL A 306 7.10 -40.00 -14.51
CA VAL A 306 6.26 -39.84 -13.32
C VAL A 306 6.22 -38.39 -12.86
N ILE A 307 5.01 -37.87 -12.69
CA ILE A 307 4.74 -36.59 -12.04
C ILE A 307 4.47 -36.86 -10.56
N HIS A 308 5.18 -36.16 -9.69
CA HIS A 308 4.95 -36.23 -8.24
C HIS A 308 3.86 -35.22 -7.82
N PRO A 309 3.14 -35.50 -6.72
CA PRO A 309 2.21 -34.52 -6.15
C PRO A 309 2.93 -33.21 -5.84
N GLY A 310 2.36 -32.07 -6.25
CA GLY A 310 2.95 -30.75 -6.06
C GLY A 310 4.13 -30.44 -6.97
N SER A 311 4.45 -31.30 -7.94
CA SER A 311 5.50 -31.01 -8.92
C SER A 311 5.11 -29.87 -9.84
N VAL A 312 6.11 -29.08 -10.22
CA VAL A 312 5.95 -27.88 -11.03
C VAL A 312 6.67 -28.07 -12.36
N LYS A 313 5.99 -27.76 -13.47
CA LYS A 313 6.57 -27.74 -14.82
C LYS A 313 6.35 -26.38 -15.46
N VAL A 314 7.20 -26.06 -16.43
CA VAL A 314 7.19 -24.75 -17.09
C VAL A 314 7.00 -24.93 -18.58
N VAL A 315 6.06 -24.18 -19.14
CA VAL A 315 5.87 -23.98 -20.58
C VAL A 315 6.47 -22.62 -20.95
N LYS A 316 7.60 -22.67 -21.65
CA LYS A 316 8.39 -21.48 -21.94
C LYS A 316 7.68 -20.53 -22.91
N GLY A 317 7.73 -19.23 -22.62
CA GLY A 317 7.23 -18.17 -23.50
C GLY A 317 5.70 -18.04 -23.57
N GLU A 318 4.98 -18.72 -22.69
CA GLU A 318 3.51 -18.67 -22.59
C GLU A 318 3.04 -17.94 -21.30
N GLY A 319 3.87 -17.06 -20.73
CA GLY A 319 3.49 -16.14 -19.66
C GLY A 319 3.00 -14.77 -20.16
N MET A 320 2.94 -13.79 -19.27
CA MET A 320 2.54 -12.41 -19.60
C MET A 320 3.61 -11.70 -20.43
N SER A 321 3.19 -10.80 -21.31
CA SER A 321 4.14 -9.94 -22.05
C SER A 321 4.80 -8.92 -21.11
N VAL A 322 6.06 -8.58 -21.37
CA VAL A 322 6.76 -7.53 -20.63
C VAL A 322 6.22 -6.16 -21.05
N TYR A 323 5.88 -5.30 -20.07
CA TYR A 323 5.41 -3.94 -20.37
C TYR A 323 6.47 -3.18 -21.18
N ARG A 324 6.03 -2.52 -22.27
CA ARG A 324 6.86 -1.84 -23.29
C ARG A 324 7.70 -2.73 -24.20
N ASN A 325 7.88 -4.01 -23.86
CA ASN A 325 8.56 -5.01 -24.70
C ASN A 325 7.62 -6.18 -25.02
N PRO A 326 6.66 -6.03 -25.95
CA PRO A 326 5.65 -7.06 -26.22
C PRO A 326 6.20 -8.35 -26.84
N PHE A 327 7.45 -8.33 -27.33
CA PHE A 327 8.12 -9.48 -27.93
C PHE A 327 8.72 -10.42 -26.88
N GLU A 328 8.95 -9.92 -25.66
CA GLU A 328 9.39 -10.73 -24.53
C GLU A 328 8.17 -11.13 -23.70
N LYS A 329 8.09 -12.41 -23.38
CA LYS A 329 7.05 -13.00 -22.55
C LYS A 329 7.70 -13.77 -21.41
N GLY A 330 7.04 -13.78 -20.26
CA GLY A 330 7.37 -14.72 -19.20
C GLY A 330 6.96 -16.15 -19.57
N ASP A 331 6.93 -17.01 -18.56
CA ASP A 331 6.62 -18.41 -18.70
C ASP A 331 5.29 -18.79 -18.03
N LEU A 332 4.70 -19.89 -18.48
CA LEU A 332 3.54 -20.51 -17.83
C LEU A 332 4.02 -21.64 -16.93
N ILE A 333 3.77 -21.49 -15.64
CA ILE A 333 4.14 -22.41 -14.57
C ILE A 333 2.90 -23.24 -14.20
N VAL A 334 2.95 -24.53 -14.47
CA VAL A 334 1.88 -25.48 -14.17
C VAL A 334 2.25 -26.27 -12.93
N LYS A 335 1.47 -26.11 -11.87
CA LYS A 335 1.55 -26.94 -10.66
C LYS A 335 0.60 -28.12 -10.81
N PHE A 336 1.11 -29.33 -10.64
CA PHE A 336 0.33 -30.56 -10.74
C PHE A 336 -0.06 -31.09 -9.36
N ASP A 337 -1.35 -31.15 -9.10
CA ASP A 337 -1.92 -31.82 -7.94
C ASP A 337 -2.48 -33.18 -8.36
N ILE A 338 -2.27 -34.21 -7.54
CA ILE A 338 -2.65 -35.59 -7.91
C ILE A 338 -3.84 -36.04 -7.09
N THR A 339 -4.92 -36.39 -7.78
CA THR A 339 -6.12 -36.96 -7.19
C THR A 339 -5.94 -38.47 -7.09
N PHE A 340 -5.89 -38.97 -5.86
CA PHE A 340 -5.85 -40.41 -5.58
C PHE A 340 -7.23 -41.04 -5.74
N PRO A 341 -7.30 -42.34 -6.07
CA PRO A 341 -8.56 -43.08 -6.12
C PRO A 341 -9.30 -43.05 -4.77
N PRO A 342 -10.64 -43.16 -4.76
CA PRO A 342 -11.43 -43.18 -3.53
C PRO A 342 -11.15 -44.42 -2.65
N LYS A 343 -11.59 -44.38 -1.38
CA LYS A 343 -11.50 -45.53 -0.46
C LYS A 343 -12.18 -46.76 -1.11
N ASN A 344 -11.51 -47.93 -1.06
CA ASN A 344 -11.95 -49.19 -1.67
C ASN A 344 -12.11 -49.19 -3.21
N PHE A 345 -11.24 -48.49 -3.95
CA PHE A 345 -11.38 -48.40 -5.41
C PHE A 345 -11.11 -49.72 -6.19
N ALA A 346 -10.49 -50.74 -5.58
CA ALA A 346 -9.99 -51.92 -6.28
C ALA A 346 -10.22 -53.22 -5.51
N ASP A 347 -10.45 -54.29 -6.26
CA ASP A 347 -10.58 -55.65 -5.73
C ASP A 347 -9.24 -56.20 -5.23
N PRO A 348 -9.24 -57.18 -4.30
CA PRO A 348 -8.01 -57.80 -3.78
C PRO A 348 -7.09 -58.37 -4.88
N GLU A 349 -7.66 -58.85 -5.98
CA GLU A 349 -6.90 -59.36 -7.13
C GLU A 349 -6.23 -58.24 -7.95
N GLN A 350 -6.89 -57.09 -8.06
CA GLN A 350 -6.36 -55.92 -8.76
C GLN A 350 -5.25 -55.25 -7.94
N LEU A 351 -5.37 -55.25 -6.61
CA LEU A 351 -4.33 -54.78 -5.70
C LEU A 351 -3.05 -55.63 -5.82
N LYS A 352 -3.16 -56.96 -5.95
CA LYS A 352 -2.00 -57.83 -6.21
C LYS A 352 -1.31 -57.52 -7.54
N LYS A 353 -2.08 -57.18 -8.59
CA LYS A 353 -1.52 -56.76 -9.89
C LYS A 353 -0.80 -55.40 -9.79
N LEU A 354 -1.35 -54.45 -9.02
CA LEU A 354 -0.67 -53.18 -8.74
C LEU A 354 0.64 -53.40 -7.97
N GLU A 355 0.63 -54.30 -7.00
CA GLU A 355 1.82 -54.66 -6.22
C GLU A 355 2.92 -55.31 -7.07
N SER A 356 2.57 -56.04 -8.13
CA SER A 356 3.59 -56.56 -9.07
C SER A 356 4.21 -55.50 -9.98
N LEU A 357 3.54 -54.37 -10.19
CA LEU A 357 3.97 -53.30 -11.10
C LEU A 357 4.75 -52.19 -10.37
N LEU A 358 4.50 -52.01 -9.07
CA LEU A 358 5.14 -51.00 -8.23
C LEU A 358 6.37 -51.57 -7.51
N PRO A 359 7.28 -50.72 -6.97
CA PRO A 359 8.39 -51.18 -6.17
C PRO A 359 7.92 -52.05 -4.99
N ARG A 360 8.69 -53.10 -4.69
CA ARG A 360 8.37 -54.05 -3.62
C ARG A 360 8.20 -53.33 -2.29
N ARG A 361 7.26 -53.81 -1.47
CA ARG A 361 7.11 -53.30 -0.11
C ARG A 361 8.44 -53.43 0.63
N PRO A 362 8.89 -52.37 1.33
CA PRO A 362 10.05 -52.49 2.20
C PRO A 362 9.72 -53.49 3.31
N GLU A 363 10.57 -54.50 3.46
CA GLU A 363 10.49 -55.41 4.61
C GLU A 363 10.85 -54.61 5.86
N ARG A 364 9.88 -54.49 6.77
CA ARG A 364 10.10 -53.90 8.09
C ARG A 364 10.16 -55.04 9.08
N GLU A 365 11.24 -55.12 9.84
CA GLU A 365 11.33 -56.04 10.97
C GLU A 365 10.33 -55.58 12.02
N ILE A 366 9.27 -56.37 12.23
CA ILE A 366 8.27 -56.10 13.26
C ILE A 366 8.81 -56.74 14.55
N PRO A 367 9.20 -55.95 15.56
CA PRO A 367 9.64 -56.52 16.84
C PRO A 367 8.49 -57.32 17.43
N THR A 368 8.80 -58.54 17.88
CA THR A 368 7.87 -59.42 18.59
C THR A 368 8.37 -59.55 20.01
N GLY A 369 7.81 -58.73 20.90
CA GLY A 369 8.15 -58.68 22.33
C GLY A 369 6.94 -58.23 23.15
N GLU A 370 6.98 -58.42 24.46
CA GLU A 370 5.89 -58.03 25.39
C GLU A 370 5.63 -56.51 25.40
N ASP A 371 6.59 -55.70 24.93
CA ASP A 371 6.52 -54.23 24.87
C ASP A 371 5.96 -53.68 23.53
N VAL A 372 5.31 -54.50 22.69
CA VAL A 372 4.78 -54.08 21.38
C VAL A 372 3.25 -54.08 21.38
N GLU A 373 2.66 -52.88 21.38
CA GLU A 373 1.20 -52.69 21.27
C GLU A 373 0.79 -52.36 19.82
N GLU A 374 -0.24 -53.06 19.33
CA GLU A 374 -0.87 -52.75 18.05
C GLU A 374 -1.77 -51.52 18.22
N VAL A 375 -1.57 -50.51 17.37
CA VAL A 375 -2.32 -49.25 17.41
C VAL A 375 -2.95 -48.95 16.05
N ASP A 376 -4.22 -48.57 16.08
CA ASP A 376 -4.94 -48.16 14.89
C ASP A 376 -4.68 -46.69 14.56
N LEU A 377 -4.43 -46.40 13.28
CA LEU A 377 -4.39 -45.03 12.78
C LEU A 377 -5.81 -44.48 12.68
N VAL A 378 -6.09 -43.43 13.45
CA VAL A 378 -7.34 -42.64 13.34
C VAL A 378 -7.06 -41.34 12.58
N GLU A 379 -8.07 -40.84 11.87
CA GLU A 379 -7.97 -39.54 11.19
C GLU A 379 -7.71 -38.43 12.22
N PHE A 380 -6.73 -37.56 11.91
CA PHE A 380 -6.36 -36.46 12.79
C PHE A 380 -7.43 -35.36 12.74
N ASP A 381 -8.09 -35.12 13.88
CA ASP A 381 -9.08 -34.06 14.06
C ASP A 381 -8.41 -32.81 14.66
N GLU A 382 -8.08 -31.85 13.80
CA GLU A 382 -7.39 -30.60 14.15
C GLU A 382 -8.17 -29.75 15.19
N SER A 383 -9.49 -29.95 15.30
CA SER A 383 -10.35 -29.20 16.22
C SER A 383 -10.22 -29.61 17.70
N ARG A 384 -9.65 -30.79 17.99
CA ARG A 384 -9.52 -31.33 19.36
C ARG A 384 -8.27 -30.84 20.10
N GLY A 385 -7.30 -30.24 19.41
CA GLY A 385 -6.02 -29.82 19.98
C GLY A 385 -6.04 -28.52 20.80
N GLY A 386 -7.11 -27.71 20.71
CA GLY A 386 -7.16 -26.37 21.30
C GLY A 386 -7.57 -26.28 22.78
N ARG A 387 -8.03 -27.36 23.42
CA ARG A 387 -8.65 -27.29 24.77
C ARG A 387 -7.85 -27.89 25.93
N ARG A 388 -6.62 -28.38 25.73
CA ARG A 388 -5.85 -29.07 26.78
C ARG A 388 -4.58 -28.34 27.28
N ARG A 389 -4.53 -27.01 27.20
CA ARG A 389 -3.39 -26.22 27.72
C ARG A 389 -3.79 -25.05 28.62
N ASN A 390 -4.81 -25.21 29.48
CA ASN A 390 -5.03 -24.19 30.53
C ASN A 390 -5.71 -24.70 31.80
N ARG A 391 -5.35 -25.90 32.27
CA ARG A 391 -5.66 -26.34 33.63
C ARG A 391 -4.45 -27.10 34.14
N ASP A 392 -4.13 -26.86 35.41
CA ASP A 392 -3.08 -27.54 36.19
C ASP A 392 -1.72 -26.82 36.20
N ALA A 393 -1.67 -25.66 36.89
CA ALA A 393 -0.43 -25.04 37.34
C ALA A 393 -0.50 -24.43 38.75
N TYR A 394 -1.56 -24.68 39.53
CA TYR A 394 -1.64 -24.27 40.94
C TYR A 394 -2.50 -25.26 41.72
N ASN A 395 -1.90 -26.36 42.17
CA ASN A 395 -2.35 -27.11 43.33
C ASN A 395 -1.23 -28.07 43.74
N GLU A 396 -0.32 -27.56 44.55
CA GLU A 396 0.46 -28.28 45.57
C GLU A 396 1.41 -27.24 46.19
N ASP A 397 1.04 -26.69 47.35
CA ASP A 397 1.79 -26.99 48.58
C ASP A 397 1.26 -26.20 49.79
N ASP A 398 0.99 -27.00 50.81
CA ASP A 398 1.13 -26.82 52.26
C ASP A 398 0.17 -25.97 53.12
N ASP A 399 -0.31 -26.72 54.11
CA ASP A 399 -1.00 -26.37 55.35
C ASP A 399 -0.21 -25.36 56.20
N ASP A 400 -0.91 -24.38 56.78
CA ASP A 400 -1.07 -24.23 58.24
C ASP A 400 -1.62 -22.84 58.61
N GLU A 401 -2.33 -22.83 59.74
CA GLU A 401 -2.59 -21.72 60.65
C GLU A 401 -4.02 -21.16 60.74
N GLU A 402 -4.48 -21.16 61.99
CA GLU A 402 -5.82 -21.04 62.53
C GLU A 402 -6.43 -19.62 62.41
N GLY A 403 -7.76 -19.54 62.46
CA GLY A 403 -8.40 -18.45 63.22
C GLY A 403 -9.61 -17.75 62.61
N HIS A 404 -10.76 -18.03 63.22
CA HIS A 404 -11.86 -17.09 63.50
C HIS A 404 -12.92 -16.77 62.42
N GLY A 405 -14.10 -17.39 62.60
CA GLY A 405 -15.33 -16.65 62.89
C GLY A 405 -16.36 -16.47 61.76
N PRO A 406 -17.66 -16.72 62.00
CA PRO A 406 -18.70 -16.66 60.98
C PRO A 406 -19.33 -15.26 60.91
N ARG A 407 -19.63 -14.74 59.70
CA ARG A 407 -20.67 -13.70 59.54
C ARG A 407 -21.19 -13.49 58.10
N VAL A 408 -22.46 -13.86 57.94
CA VAL A 408 -23.61 -13.14 57.36
C VAL A 408 -23.58 -12.70 55.89
N GLN A 409 -24.61 -13.17 55.16
CA GLN A 409 -25.05 -12.75 53.84
C GLN A 409 -25.60 -11.32 53.83
N CYS A 410 -25.29 -10.55 52.78
CA CYS A 410 -26.15 -9.47 52.32
C CYS A 410 -26.31 -9.54 50.80
N ALA A 411 -27.54 -9.80 50.38
CA ALA A 411 -28.04 -9.47 49.05
C ALA A 411 -28.25 -7.96 48.95
N HIS A 412 -28.01 -7.36 47.79
CA HIS A 412 -28.71 -6.16 47.37
C HIS A 412 -29.08 -6.21 45.89
N GLN A 413 -30.23 -5.59 45.66
CA GLN A 413 -31.04 -5.49 44.45
C GLN A 413 -30.34 -4.77 43.30
#